data_AF-A0A6B9YM75-F1
#
_entry.id   AF-A0A6B9YM75-F1
#
_cell.length_a   1.000
_cell.length_b   1.000
_cell.length_c   1.000
_cell.angle_alpha   90.00
_cell.angle_beta   90.00
_cell.angle_gamma   90.00
#
_symmetry.space_group_name_H-M   'P 1'
#
loop_
_entity.id
_entity.type
_entity.pdbx_description
1 polymer ?
#
loop_
_entity_poly.entity_id
_entity_poly.type
_entity_poly.pdbx_seq_one_letter_code
_entity_poly.pdbx_strand_id
1 'polypeptide(L)'
;MERRQEEIVSAADGSVRGTQSFVRTLSECWSRPSLTALEVLWRWAYGVPALALLWYVGRNILARSQVDLTSFDAMTVTRPLDAAETLTSTMSALLPGIMHALWVVPVLLLAWVGWASVGRAVVLRRAYPDLHWRLGTTMVLQFLRAISLAGTFALWFVYLRWAAAMRVAGPLERGLEPDLVGYFALVIVGTLTVFSLWSVLSWFLSIAPLLAMLRDLGVAQSLAAALHLGEVRGKLIEINLVMGIVKIALLVLAMVFSATPMPFESVATPAFLRIWWTIIGLLYFVASDFFHVARAVAYLKLWGAYHSDEDNSQEA
;
A
#
# COMPACT_ATOMS: atom_id res chain seq x y z
N MET A 1 36.94 -10.67 -8.20
CA MET A 1 35.47 -10.83 -8.17
C MET A 1 35.14 -12.31 -8.30
N GLU A 2 35.64 -13.11 -7.36
CA GLU A 2 35.30 -14.53 -7.28
C GLU A 2 33.93 -14.69 -6.64
N ARG A 3 33.16 -15.61 -7.23
CA ARG A 3 31.78 -15.98 -6.97
C ARG A 3 31.45 -16.04 -5.47
N ARG A 4 30.66 -15.08 -4.98
CA ARG A 4 29.68 -15.42 -3.94
C ARG A 4 28.55 -16.20 -4.62
N GLN A 5 28.78 -17.48 -4.88
CA GLN A 5 27.67 -18.44 -4.91
C GLN A 5 27.09 -18.43 -3.50
N GLU A 6 26.15 -17.50 -3.25
CA GLU A 6 25.34 -17.54 -2.05
C GLU A 6 24.45 -18.78 -2.18
N GLU A 7 24.93 -19.88 -1.61
CA GLU A 7 24.28 -21.17 -1.49
C GLU A 7 22.82 -20.95 -1.06
N ILE A 8 21.91 -21.00 -2.02
CA ILE A 8 20.49 -20.97 -1.75
C ILE A 8 20.21 -22.30 -1.07
N VAL A 9 19.65 -22.24 0.14
CA VAL A 9 19.36 -23.44 0.93
C VAL A 9 18.33 -24.24 0.16
N SER A 10 18.83 -25.23 -0.57
CA SER A 10 18.02 -26.22 -1.26
C SER A 10 17.55 -27.23 -0.23
N ALA A 11 16.26 -27.55 -0.22
CA ALA A 11 15.77 -28.65 0.58
C ALA A 11 16.38 -29.97 0.07
N ALA A 12 16.25 -31.04 0.85
CA ALA A 12 16.80 -32.35 0.50
C ALA A 12 16.24 -32.93 -0.83
N ASP A 13 15.14 -32.36 -1.34
CA ASP A 13 14.53 -32.68 -2.63
C ASP A 13 14.97 -31.75 -3.78
N GLY A 14 15.91 -30.83 -3.53
CA GLY A 14 16.34 -29.82 -4.51
C GLY A 14 15.41 -28.60 -4.59
N SER A 15 14.34 -28.52 -3.79
CA SER A 15 13.41 -27.40 -3.83
C SER A 15 13.87 -26.24 -2.96
N VAL A 16 13.88 -25.03 -3.52
CA VAL A 16 14.19 -23.80 -2.76
C VAL A 16 13.08 -23.53 -1.74
N ARG A 17 13.40 -23.50 -0.45
CA ARG A 17 12.46 -23.11 0.62
C ARG A 17 12.29 -21.59 0.66
N GLY A 18 11.14 -21.10 0.17
CA GLY A 18 10.85 -19.66 0.02
C GLY A 18 10.98 -18.87 1.32
N THR A 19 10.33 -19.33 2.39
CA THR A 19 10.43 -18.73 3.73
C THR A 19 11.84 -18.68 4.32
N GLN A 20 12.65 -19.75 4.22
CA GLN A 20 14.02 -19.76 4.73
C GLN A 20 14.93 -18.79 3.97
N SER A 21 14.78 -18.76 2.64
CA SER A 21 15.46 -17.77 1.78
C SER A 21 15.08 -16.34 2.14
N PHE A 22 13.80 -16.11 2.47
CA PHE A 22 13.31 -14.81 2.88
C PHE A 22 13.91 -14.32 4.21
N VAL A 23 14.03 -15.19 5.23
CA VAL A 23 14.67 -14.84 6.51
C VAL A 23 16.14 -14.44 6.32
N ARG A 24 16.87 -15.16 5.48
CA ARG A 24 18.25 -14.79 5.12
C ARG A 24 18.31 -13.43 4.43
N THR A 25 17.36 -13.17 3.52
CA THR A 25 17.25 -11.87 2.85
C THR A 25 16.98 -10.74 3.84
N LEU A 26 16.13 -10.96 4.85
CA LEU A 26 15.90 -10.00 5.92
C LEU A 26 17.19 -9.69 6.70
N SER A 27 17.96 -10.71 7.06
CA SER A 27 19.24 -10.55 7.76
C SER A 27 20.24 -9.74 6.92
N GLU A 28 20.31 -9.98 5.61
CA GLU A 28 21.15 -9.19 4.73
C GLU A 28 20.67 -7.73 4.61
N CYS A 29 19.37 -7.49 4.42
CA CYS A 29 18.83 -6.14 4.39
C CYS A 29 19.08 -5.40 5.71
N TRP A 30 19.03 -6.11 6.84
CA TRP A 30 19.37 -5.56 8.16
C TRP A 30 20.84 -5.14 8.24
N SER A 31 21.75 -5.94 7.69
CA SER A 31 23.18 -5.59 7.59
C SER A 31 23.48 -4.42 6.63
N ARG A 32 22.53 -4.03 5.79
CA ARG A 32 22.64 -2.93 4.82
C ARG A 32 21.59 -1.85 5.09
N PRO A 33 21.66 -1.15 6.25
CA PRO A 33 20.66 -0.15 6.63
C PRO A 33 20.59 1.03 5.64
N SER A 34 21.62 1.24 4.83
CA SER A 34 21.64 2.24 3.77
C SER A 34 20.54 2.05 2.72
N LEU A 35 20.11 0.81 2.44
CA LEU A 35 19.00 0.54 1.51
C LEU A 35 17.67 1.03 2.09
N THR A 36 17.42 0.73 3.35
CA THR A 36 16.22 1.20 4.07
C THR A 36 16.24 2.71 4.26
N ALA A 37 17.38 3.28 4.66
CA ALA A 37 17.53 4.71 4.84
C ALA A 37 17.28 5.46 3.52
N LEU A 38 17.77 4.94 2.40
CA LEU A 38 17.49 5.50 1.08
C LEU A 38 16.00 5.41 0.73
N GLU A 39 15.35 4.27 0.98
CA GLU A 39 13.92 4.08 0.76
C GLU A 39 13.08 5.09 1.56
N VAL A 40 13.37 5.22 2.86
CA VAL A 40 12.73 6.19 3.75
C VAL A 40 13.01 7.62 3.25
N LEU A 41 14.27 7.96 2.96
CA LEU A 41 14.66 9.30 2.56
C LEU A 41 13.89 9.78 1.32
N TRP A 42 13.85 8.98 0.24
CA TRP A 42 13.15 9.43 -0.97
C TRP A 42 11.63 9.49 -0.74
N ARG A 43 11.02 8.58 0.04
CA ARG A 43 9.59 8.63 0.37
C ARG A 43 9.23 9.90 1.12
N TRP A 44 10.02 10.25 2.14
CA TRP A 44 9.77 11.43 2.97
C TRP A 44 10.12 12.73 2.24
N ALA A 45 11.11 12.73 1.35
CA ALA A 45 11.43 13.88 0.50
C ALA A 45 10.25 14.34 -0.35
N TYR A 46 9.38 13.41 -0.79
CA TYR A 46 8.11 13.75 -1.45
C TYR A 46 6.95 13.88 -0.46
N GLY A 47 6.87 12.97 0.52
CA GLY A 47 5.75 12.85 1.44
C GLY A 47 5.56 14.10 2.30
N VAL A 48 6.63 14.71 2.81
CA VAL A 48 6.54 15.92 3.64
C VAL A 48 5.98 17.10 2.85
N PRO A 49 6.52 17.48 1.68
CA PRO A 49 5.92 18.52 0.84
C PRO A 49 4.48 18.22 0.44
N ALA A 50 4.16 16.98 0.07
CA ALA A 50 2.80 16.59 -0.31
C ALA A 50 1.81 16.74 0.87
N LEU A 51 2.20 16.29 2.07
CA LEU A 51 1.40 16.47 3.28
C LEU A 51 1.23 17.94 3.66
N ALA A 52 2.29 18.74 3.52
CA ALA A 52 2.21 20.19 3.76
C ALA A 52 1.25 20.88 2.78
N LEU A 53 1.27 20.49 1.50
CA LEU A 53 0.32 21.00 0.50
C LEU A 53 -1.12 20.58 0.82
N LEU A 54 -1.35 19.31 1.16
CA LEU A 54 -2.68 18.83 1.55
C LEU A 54 -3.19 19.52 2.81
N TRP A 55 -2.33 19.74 3.80
CA TRP A 55 -2.65 20.49 5.00
C TRP A 55 -3.02 21.94 4.68
N TYR A 56 -2.24 22.62 3.83
CA TYR A 56 -2.52 23.99 3.40
C TYR A 56 -3.88 24.10 2.68
N VAL A 57 -4.13 23.20 1.71
CA VAL A 57 -5.39 23.14 0.97
C VAL A 57 -6.56 22.84 1.91
N GLY A 58 -6.42 21.86 2.79
CA GLY A 58 -7.44 21.49 3.77
C GLY A 58 -7.77 22.64 4.73
N ARG A 59 -6.75 23.34 5.24
CA ARG A 59 -6.94 24.54 6.07
C ARG A 59 -7.64 25.66 5.32
N ASN A 60 -7.31 25.88 4.05
CA ASN A 60 -7.97 26.90 3.23
C ASN A 60 -9.44 26.53 2.92
N ILE A 61 -9.75 25.25 2.72
CA ILE A 61 -11.14 24.78 2.59
C ILE A 61 -11.89 25.04 3.92
N LEU A 62 -11.32 24.58 5.04
CA LEU A 62 -11.91 24.75 6.37
C LEU A 62 -12.15 26.22 6.74
N ALA A 63 -11.21 27.12 6.41
CA ALA A 63 -11.35 28.55 6.68
C ALA A 63 -12.44 29.23 5.83
N ARG A 64 -12.77 28.67 4.67
CA ARG A 64 -13.82 29.19 3.77
C ARG A 64 -15.18 28.56 4.04
N SER A 65 -15.20 27.32 4.50
CA SER A 65 -16.41 26.61 4.88
C SER A 65 -16.83 27.05 6.28
N GLN A 66 -18.07 27.52 6.46
CA GLN A 66 -18.61 27.85 7.78
C GLN A 66 -18.98 26.58 8.56
N VAL A 67 -18.02 25.66 8.73
CA VAL A 67 -18.24 24.40 9.45
C VAL A 67 -18.18 24.68 10.94
N ASP A 68 -19.27 24.37 11.64
CA ASP A 68 -19.31 24.39 13.08
C ASP A 68 -18.60 23.14 13.63
N LEU A 69 -17.34 23.30 14.05
CA LEU A 69 -16.56 22.19 14.62
C LEU A 69 -17.10 21.73 15.98
N THR A 70 -17.89 22.55 16.68
CA THR A 70 -18.46 22.17 17.99
C THR A 70 -19.57 21.13 17.86
N SER A 71 -20.21 21.05 16.69
CA SER A 71 -21.23 20.04 16.40
C SER A 71 -20.69 18.61 16.42
N PHE A 72 -19.37 18.41 16.24
CA PHE A 72 -18.74 17.10 16.37
C PHE A 72 -18.66 16.62 17.82
N ASP A 73 -18.60 17.52 18.80
CA ASP A 73 -18.55 17.15 20.22
C ASP A 73 -19.90 16.57 20.69
N ALA A 74 -20.99 16.89 19.99
CA ALA A 74 -22.32 16.36 20.25
C ALA A 74 -22.58 15.00 19.57
N MET A 75 -21.69 14.51 18.70
CA MET A 75 -21.87 13.21 18.06
C MET A 75 -21.72 12.07 19.07
N THR A 76 -22.77 11.27 19.22
CA THR A 76 -22.75 10.07 20.08
C THR A 76 -23.16 8.83 19.29
N VAL A 77 -22.52 7.70 19.61
CA VAL A 77 -22.84 6.37 19.05
C VAL A 77 -24.28 5.95 19.38
N THR A 78 -24.86 6.49 20.46
CA THR A 78 -26.24 6.19 20.88
C THR A 78 -27.30 6.92 20.06
N ARG A 79 -26.93 7.94 19.27
CA ARG A 79 -27.82 8.72 18.40
C ARG A 79 -27.27 8.75 16.96
N PRO A 80 -27.26 7.61 16.26
CA PRO A 80 -26.62 7.49 14.95
C PRO A 80 -27.29 8.35 13.86
N LEU A 81 -28.59 8.65 14.00
CA LEU A 81 -29.30 9.51 13.04
C LEU A 81 -28.82 10.97 13.13
N ASP A 82 -28.76 11.53 14.33
CA ASP A 82 -28.20 12.88 14.56
C ASP A 82 -26.76 12.98 14.05
N ALA A 83 -25.93 11.95 14.33
CA ALA A 83 -24.56 11.91 13.83
C ALA A 83 -24.51 11.90 12.29
N ALA A 84 -25.38 11.12 11.64
CA ALA A 84 -25.47 11.08 10.19
C ALA A 84 -25.94 12.41 9.59
N GLU A 85 -26.88 13.11 10.23
CA GLU A 85 -27.35 14.43 9.82
C GLU A 85 -26.24 15.48 9.93
N THR A 86 -25.53 15.54 11.06
CA THR A 86 -24.39 16.44 11.25
C THR A 86 -23.27 16.17 10.25
N LEU A 87 -22.97 14.89 9.95
CA LEU A 87 -22.02 14.52 8.90
C LEU A 87 -22.47 14.97 7.50
N THR A 88 -23.77 14.81 7.19
CA THR A 88 -24.33 15.22 5.90
C THR A 88 -24.28 16.73 5.73
N SER A 89 -24.68 17.49 6.75
CA SER A 89 -24.62 18.95 6.78
C SER A 89 -23.18 19.43 6.62
N THR A 90 -22.25 18.88 7.40
CA THR A 90 -20.82 19.24 7.31
C THR A 90 -20.23 18.90 5.95
N MET A 91 -20.54 17.73 5.40
CA MET A 91 -20.08 17.34 4.06
C MET A 91 -20.63 18.31 3.00
N SER A 92 -21.90 18.72 3.10
CA SER A 92 -22.50 19.67 2.15
C SER A 92 -21.80 21.03 2.15
N ALA A 93 -21.33 21.49 3.32
CA ALA A 93 -20.54 22.73 3.45
C ALA A 93 -19.11 22.59 2.90
N LEU A 94 -18.49 21.42 3.05
CA LEU A 94 -17.13 21.15 2.59
C LEU A 94 -17.05 20.81 1.09
N LEU A 95 -18.09 20.18 0.54
CA LEU A 95 -18.10 19.60 -0.80
C LEU A 95 -17.70 20.60 -1.89
N PRO A 96 -18.22 21.86 -1.93
CA PRO A 96 -17.79 22.83 -2.92
C PRO A 96 -16.27 23.07 -2.86
N GLY A 97 -15.70 23.27 -1.67
CA GLY A 97 -14.26 23.49 -1.50
C GLY A 97 -13.43 22.28 -1.94
N ILE A 98 -13.88 21.07 -1.60
CA ILE A 98 -13.25 19.81 -2.03
C ILE A 98 -13.26 19.69 -3.55
N MET A 99 -14.39 19.96 -4.21
CA MET A 99 -14.51 19.88 -5.67
C MET A 99 -13.57 20.86 -6.39
N HIS A 100 -13.42 22.09 -5.87
CA HIS A 100 -12.45 23.06 -6.41
C HIS A 100 -10.99 22.63 -6.21
N ALA A 101 -10.70 21.86 -5.17
CA ALA A 101 -9.36 21.35 -4.86
C ALA A 101 -9.07 19.96 -5.44
N LEU A 102 -10.04 19.33 -6.09
CA LEU A 102 -9.93 17.94 -6.54
C LEU A 102 -8.77 17.72 -7.53
N TRP A 103 -8.37 18.75 -8.28
CA TRP A 103 -7.23 18.71 -9.21
C TRP A 103 -5.87 18.47 -8.51
N VAL A 104 -5.77 18.75 -7.21
CA VAL A 104 -4.55 18.50 -6.43
C VAL A 104 -4.24 17.00 -6.38
N VAL A 105 -5.28 16.14 -6.36
CA VAL A 105 -5.13 14.69 -6.30
C VAL A 105 -4.39 14.12 -7.52
N PRO A 106 -4.82 14.34 -8.78
CA PRO A 106 -4.10 13.83 -9.94
C PRO A 106 -2.70 14.45 -10.08
N VAL A 107 -2.50 15.72 -9.71
CA VAL A 107 -1.17 16.34 -9.73
C VAL A 107 -0.22 15.65 -8.75
N LEU A 108 -0.65 15.46 -7.50
CA LEU A 108 0.13 14.72 -6.51
C LEU A 108 0.38 13.29 -6.99
N LEU A 109 -0.64 12.60 -7.51
CA LEU A 109 -0.49 11.22 -8.00
C LEU A 109 0.55 11.10 -9.12
N LEU A 110 0.51 12.00 -10.11
CA LEU A 110 1.48 12.02 -11.21
C LEU A 110 2.90 12.33 -10.71
N ALA A 111 3.04 13.31 -9.82
CA ALA A 111 4.32 13.64 -9.21
C ALA A 111 4.87 12.46 -8.38
N TRP A 112 4.01 11.78 -7.61
CA TRP A 112 4.36 10.58 -6.84
C TRP A 112 4.82 9.45 -7.76
N VAL A 113 4.14 9.20 -8.86
CA VAL A 113 4.51 8.14 -9.82
C VAL A 113 5.90 8.38 -10.39
N GLY A 114 6.20 9.62 -10.82
CA GLY A 114 7.53 9.98 -11.30
C GLY A 114 8.59 9.81 -10.21
N TRP A 115 8.35 10.40 -9.04
CA TRP A 115 9.29 10.39 -7.92
C TRP A 115 9.55 8.98 -7.38
N ALA A 116 8.50 8.18 -7.20
CA ALA A 116 8.61 6.80 -6.75
C ALA A 116 9.32 5.89 -7.75
N SER A 117 9.21 6.18 -9.05
CA SER A 117 9.92 5.41 -10.08
C SER A 117 11.42 5.67 -10.03
N VAL A 118 11.82 6.94 -9.83
CA VAL A 118 13.22 7.31 -9.61
C VAL A 118 13.75 6.72 -8.30
N GLY A 119 13.04 6.95 -7.18
CA GLY A 119 13.45 6.46 -5.86
C GLY A 119 13.67 4.95 -5.84
N ARG A 120 12.73 4.17 -6.39
CA ARG A 120 12.87 2.72 -6.49
C ARG A 120 14.00 2.29 -7.40
N ALA A 121 14.19 2.94 -8.54
CA ALA A 121 15.30 2.59 -9.44
C ALA A 121 16.66 2.79 -8.76
N VAL A 122 16.83 3.87 -7.97
CA VAL A 122 18.05 4.12 -7.18
C VAL A 122 18.22 3.05 -6.10
N VAL A 123 17.18 2.72 -5.33
CA VAL A 123 17.25 1.69 -4.27
C VAL A 123 17.60 0.32 -4.84
N LEU A 124 16.94 -0.08 -5.93
CA LEU A 124 17.18 -1.39 -6.55
C LEU A 124 18.58 -1.48 -7.18
N ARG A 125 19.07 -0.42 -7.84
CA ARG A 125 20.45 -0.41 -8.36
C ARG A 125 21.50 -0.37 -7.27
N ARG A 126 21.21 0.26 -6.13
CA ARG A 126 22.11 0.22 -4.98
C ARG A 126 22.23 -1.20 -4.41
N ALA A 127 21.16 -1.98 -4.47
CA ALA A 127 21.16 -3.38 -4.09
C ALA A 127 21.84 -4.27 -5.15
N TYR A 128 21.58 -4.01 -6.44
CA TYR A 128 22.08 -4.77 -7.59
C TYR A 128 22.53 -3.82 -8.71
N PRO A 129 23.84 -3.53 -8.82
CA PRO A 129 24.38 -2.57 -9.78
C PRO A 129 24.09 -2.89 -11.26
N ASP A 130 23.90 -4.18 -11.58
CA ASP A 130 23.72 -4.71 -12.93
C ASP A 130 22.30 -4.47 -13.50
N LEU A 131 21.37 -3.90 -12.72
CA LEU A 131 20.03 -3.58 -13.23
C LEU A 131 20.05 -2.46 -14.28
N HIS A 132 19.28 -2.65 -15.35
CA HIS A 132 19.11 -1.69 -16.42
C HIS A 132 18.28 -0.47 -15.98
N TRP A 133 18.64 0.71 -16.49
CA TRP A 133 17.96 1.97 -16.18
C TRP A 133 16.74 2.18 -17.07
N ARG A 134 15.62 1.52 -16.73
CA ARG A 134 14.35 1.59 -17.48
C ARG A 134 13.31 2.49 -16.80
N LEU A 135 13.68 3.74 -16.47
CA LEU A 135 12.79 4.69 -15.79
C LEU A 135 11.46 4.92 -16.50
N GLY A 136 11.47 5.01 -17.84
CA GLY A 136 10.24 5.21 -18.61
C GLY A 136 9.27 4.04 -18.43
N THR A 137 9.78 2.80 -18.56
CA THR A 137 8.97 1.59 -18.37
C THR A 137 8.46 1.48 -16.94
N THR A 138 9.32 1.70 -15.94
CA THR A 138 8.90 1.64 -14.53
C THR A 138 7.87 2.71 -14.19
N MET A 139 8.01 3.92 -14.73
CA MET A 139 7.03 5.01 -14.56
C MET A 139 5.66 4.65 -15.13
N VAL A 140 5.60 4.12 -16.35
CA VAL A 140 4.32 3.68 -16.96
C VAL A 140 3.70 2.54 -16.16
N LEU A 141 4.47 1.53 -15.75
CA LEU A 141 3.95 0.42 -14.94
C LEU A 141 3.46 0.90 -13.57
N GLN A 142 4.16 1.86 -12.97
CA GLN A 142 3.79 2.42 -11.69
C GLN A 142 2.54 3.30 -11.78
N PHE A 143 2.37 4.00 -12.92
CA PHE A 143 1.14 4.71 -13.26
C PHE A 143 -0.04 3.75 -13.44
N LEU A 144 0.14 2.66 -14.19
CA LEU A 144 -0.88 1.62 -14.36
C LEU A 144 -1.32 1.03 -13.02
N ARG A 145 -0.37 0.81 -12.10
CA ARG A 145 -0.67 0.37 -10.73
C ARG A 145 -1.46 1.40 -9.94
N ALA A 146 -1.12 2.68 -10.05
CA ALA A 146 -1.84 3.76 -9.40
C ALA A 146 -3.29 3.88 -9.92
N ILE A 147 -3.47 3.84 -11.25
CA ILE A 147 -4.81 3.83 -11.87
C ILE A 147 -5.60 2.60 -11.44
N SER A 148 -4.98 1.42 -11.44
CA SER A 148 -5.65 0.17 -11.05
C SER A 148 -6.14 0.24 -9.60
N LEU A 149 -5.34 0.84 -8.70
CA LEU A 149 -5.74 1.06 -7.31
C LEU A 149 -6.91 2.05 -7.23
N ALA A 150 -6.83 3.19 -7.94
CA ALA A 150 -7.89 4.18 -7.98
C ALA A 150 -9.20 3.59 -8.55
N GLY A 151 -9.11 2.79 -9.61
CA GLY A 151 -10.23 2.07 -10.21
C GLY A 151 -10.85 1.04 -9.27
N THR A 152 -10.02 0.33 -8.50
CA THR A 152 -10.49 -0.60 -7.46
C THR A 152 -11.27 0.14 -6.36
N PHE A 153 -10.75 1.28 -5.89
CA PHE A 153 -11.46 2.12 -4.93
C PHE A 153 -12.76 2.70 -5.49
N ALA A 154 -12.75 3.15 -6.74
CA ALA A 154 -13.96 3.64 -7.40
C ALA A 154 -15.02 2.54 -7.54
N LEU A 155 -14.61 1.34 -7.95
CA LEU A 155 -15.48 0.17 -8.04
C LEU A 155 -16.07 -0.19 -6.67
N TRP A 156 -15.25 -0.20 -5.62
CA TRP A 156 -15.71 -0.42 -4.25
C TRP A 156 -16.75 0.62 -3.83
N PHE A 157 -16.50 1.91 -4.08
CA PHE A 157 -17.43 2.98 -3.72
C PHE A 157 -18.75 2.91 -4.50
N VAL A 158 -18.69 2.61 -5.80
CA VAL A 158 -19.87 2.35 -6.63
C VAL A 158 -20.68 1.17 -6.07
N TYR A 159 -19.99 0.10 -5.67
CA TYR A 159 -20.63 -1.06 -5.05
C TYR A 159 -21.31 -0.71 -3.72
N LEU A 160 -20.65 0.06 -2.84
CA LEU A 160 -21.24 0.51 -1.58
C LEU A 160 -22.50 1.35 -1.81
N ARG A 161 -22.45 2.29 -2.76
CA ARG A 161 -23.60 3.12 -3.13
C ARG A 161 -24.74 2.27 -3.69
N TRP A 162 -24.43 1.29 -4.53
CA TRP A 162 -25.40 0.35 -5.07
C TRP A 162 -26.06 -0.48 -3.96
N ALA A 163 -25.27 -1.02 -3.03
CA ALA A 163 -25.78 -1.79 -1.89
C ALA A 163 -26.69 -0.93 -0.99
N ALA A 164 -26.28 0.32 -0.71
CA ALA A 164 -27.06 1.27 0.07
C ALA A 164 -28.38 1.64 -0.64
N ALA A 165 -28.33 1.90 -1.95
CA ALA A 165 -29.52 2.19 -2.75
C ALA A 165 -30.51 1.01 -2.73
N MET A 166 -30.01 -0.22 -2.85
CA MET A 166 -30.84 -1.43 -2.92
C MET A 166 -31.47 -1.80 -1.57
N ARG A 167 -30.73 -1.67 -0.46
CA ARG A 167 -31.14 -2.20 0.86
C ARG A 167 -31.60 -1.14 1.86
N VAL A 168 -31.22 0.12 1.65
CA VAL A 168 -31.54 1.22 2.59
C VAL A 168 -32.44 2.25 1.92
N ALA A 169 -31.95 2.93 0.86
CA ALA A 169 -32.70 4.05 0.27
C ALA A 169 -33.98 3.60 -0.46
N GLY A 170 -33.90 2.56 -1.29
CA GLY A 170 -35.05 2.09 -2.07
C GLY A 170 -36.21 1.51 -1.24
N PRO A 171 -35.97 0.76 -0.15
CA PRO A 171 -37.02 0.41 0.81
C PRO A 171 -37.63 1.63 1.49
N LEU A 172 -36.79 2.58 1.94
CA LEU A 172 -37.23 3.80 2.62
C LEU A 172 -38.15 4.66 1.73
N GLU A 173 -37.81 4.83 0.46
CA GLU A 173 -38.63 5.54 -0.54
C GLU A 173 -40.00 4.88 -0.77
N ARG A 174 -40.11 3.58 -0.54
CA ARG A 174 -41.36 2.81 -0.66
C ARG A 174 -42.13 2.71 0.67
N GLY A 175 -41.68 3.38 1.72
CA GLY A 175 -42.27 3.30 3.06
C GLY A 175 -42.05 1.95 3.76
N LEU A 176 -41.06 1.17 3.32
CA LEU A 176 -40.65 -0.09 3.95
C LEU A 176 -39.48 0.14 4.92
N GLU A 177 -39.32 -0.75 5.91
CA GLU A 177 -38.20 -0.69 6.83
C GLU A 177 -36.86 -0.99 6.12
N PRO A 178 -35.78 -0.21 6.38
CA PRO A 178 -34.46 -0.48 5.83
C PRO A 178 -33.87 -1.82 6.29
N ASP A 179 -33.38 -2.60 5.32
CA ASP A 179 -32.71 -3.87 5.61
C ASP A 179 -31.20 -3.65 5.86
N LEU A 180 -30.88 -3.21 7.08
CA LEU A 180 -29.50 -2.94 7.49
C LEU A 180 -28.64 -4.22 7.50
N VAL A 181 -29.22 -5.36 7.89
CA VAL A 181 -28.51 -6.65 7.94
C VAL A 181 -28.10 -7.05 6.52
N GLY A 182 -29.02 -6.98 5.56
CA GLY A 182 -28.74 -7.25 4.15
C GLY A 182 -27.73 -6.27 3.55
N TYR A 183 -27.79 -4.98 3.93
CA TYR A 183 -26.79 -4.00 3.54
C TYR A 183 -25.38 -4.39 4.03
N PHE A 184 -25.21 -4.64 5.32
CA PHE A 184 -23.90 -5.03 5.87
C PHE A 184 -23.38 -6.35 5.29
N ALA A 185 -24.26 -7.34 5.08
CA ALA A 185 -23.90 -8.59 4.44
C ALA A 185 -23.34 -8.36 3.01
N LEU A 186 -24.01 -7.54 2.20
CA LEU A 186 -23.51 -7.17 0.87
C LEU A 186 -22.18 -6.41 0.96
N VAL A 187 -22.08 -5.41 1.84
CA VAL A 187 -20.84 -4.63 2.03
C VAL A 187 -19.65 -5.53 2.37
N ILE A 188 -19.83 -6.50 3.28
CA ILE A 188 -18.78 -7.45 3.66
C ILE A 188 -18.36 -8.29 2.45
N VAL A 189 -19.31 -8.95 1.78
CA VAL A 189 -19.02 -9.83 0.64
C VAL A 189 -18.38 -9.06 -0.52
N GLY A 190 -18.90 -7.88 -0.85
CA GLY A 190 -18.34 -7.04 -1.91
C GLY A 190 -16.96 -6.50 -1.57
N THR A 191 -16.74 -6.07 -0.32
CA THR A 191 -15.42 -5.60 0.12
C THR A 191 -14.39 -6.74 0.03
N LEU A 192 -14.73 -7.94 0.51
CA LEU A 192 -13.87 -9.12 0.38
C LEU A 192 -13.57 -9.44 -1.09
N THR A 193 -14.59 -9.41 -1.95
CA THR A 193 -14.43 -9.67 -3.39
C THR A 193 -13.49 -8.67 -4.05
N VAL A 194 -13.71 -7.37 -3.84
CA VAL A 194 -12.85 -6.31 -4.39
C VAL A 194 -11.44 -6.41 -3.85
N PHE A 195 -11.29 -6.70 -2.55
CA PHE A 195 -9.97 -6.90 -1.93
C PHE A 195 -9.24 -8.12 -2.51
N SER A 196 -9.92 -9.24 -2.73
CA SER A 196 -9.36 -10.43 -3.39
C SER A 196 -8.92 -10.12 -4.82
N LEU A 197 -9.74 -9.41 -5.60
CA LEU A 197 -9.38 -8.97 -6.96
C LEU A 197 -8.14 -8.06 -6.95
N TRP A 198 -8.09 -7.09 -6.03
CA TRP A 198 -6.95 -6.21 -5.86
C TRP A 198 -5.69 -6.95 -5.44
N SER A 199 -5.80 -7.94 -4.55
CA SER A 199 -4.66 -8.74 -4.10
C SER A 199 -4.00 -9.45 -5.28
N VAL A 200 -4.79 -10.06 -6.17
CA VAL A 200 -4.32 -10.72 -7.40
C VAL A 200 -3.70 -9.70 -8.36
N LEU A 201 -4.38 -8.60 -8.63
CA LEU A 201 -3.92 -7.58 -9.58
C LEU A 201 -2.66 -6.83 -9.10
N SER A 202 -2.61 -6.49 -7.81
CA SER A 202 -1.49 -5.79 -7.19
C SER A 202 -0.20 -6.61 -7.22
N TRP A 203 -0.29 -7.93 -7.07
CA TRP A 203 0.86 -8.82 -7.22
C TRP A 203 1.44 -8.74 -8.63
N PHE A 204 0.59 -8.90 -9.64
CA PHE A 204 0.97 -8.86 -11.06
C PHE A 204 1.67 -7.54 -11.43
N LEU A 205 1.05 -6.41 -11.06
CA LEU A 205 1.59 -5.07 -11.32
C LEU A 205 2.83 -4.74 -10.46
N SER A 206 3.10 -5.47 -9.38
CA SER A 206 4.30 -5.28 -8.57
C SER A 206 5.54 -5.98 -9.14
N ILE A 207 5.37 -7.08 -9.89
CA ILE A 207 6.49 -7.85 -10.46
C ILE A 207 6.96 -7.26 -11.79
N ALA A 208 6.03 -6.79 -12.64
CA ALA A 208 6.39 -6.27 -13.96
C ALA A 208 7.51 -5.19 -13.94
N PRO A 209 7.55 -4.20 -13.02
CA PRO A 209 8.64 -3.24 -12.97
C PRO A 209 10.01 -3.85 -12.68
N LEU A 210 10.06 -4.92 -11.89
CA LEU A 210 11.30 -5.63 -11.59
C LEU A 210 11.80 -6.39 -12.82
N LEU A 211 10.90 -7.08 -13.52
CA LEU A 211 11.23 -7.77 -14.78
C LEU A 211 11.69 -6.81 -15.87
N ALA A 212 11.08 -5.62 -15.96
CA ALA A 212 11.49 -4.58 -16.88
C ALA A 212 12.94 -4.12 -16.63
N MET A 213 13.35 -3.98 -15.37
CA MET A 213 14.73 -3.59 -15.02
C MET A 213 15.74 -4.74 -15.17
N LEU A 214 15.31 -5.98 -14.91
CA LEU A 214 16.15 -7.17 -15.01
C LEU A 214 16.45 -7.56 -16.46
N ARG A 215 15.40 -7.70 -17.28
CA ARG A 215 15.49 -8.21 -18.66
C ARG A 215 15.44 -7.13 -19.73
N ASP A 216 15.56 -5.86 -19.34
CA ASP A 216 15.57 -4.72 -20.26
C ASP A 216 14.29 -4.60 -21.12
N LEU A 217 13.15 -5.06 -20.59
CA LEU A 217 11.89 -5.22 -21.33
C LEU A 217 11.08 -3.94 -21.44
N GLY A 218 10.26 -3.85 -22.50
CA GLY A 218 9.21 -2.83 -22.63
C GLY A 218 8.02 -3.07 -21.69
N VAL A 219 7.05 -2.14 -21.70
CA VAL A 219 5.84 -2.21 -20.83
C VAL A 219 5.00 -3.45 -21.13
N ALA A 220 4.63 -3.68 -22.39
CA ALA A 220 3.81 -4.83 -22.76
C ALA A 220 4.54 -6.16 -22.53
N GLN A 221 5.83 -6.22 -22.85
CA GLN A 221 6.67 -7.40 -22.67
C GLN A 221 6.85 -7.74 -21.18
N SER A 222 7.05 -6.75 -20.32
CA SER A 222 7.18 -6.98 -18.86
C SER A 222 5.87 -7.45 -18.23
N LEU A 223 4.72 -6.94 -18.69
CA LEU A 223 3.41 -7.45 -18.28
C LEU A 223 3.18 -8.88 -18.79
N ALA A 224 3.49 -9.18 -20.05
CA ALA A 224 3.39 -10.54 -20.59
C ALA A 224 4.32 -11.50 -19.84
N ALA A 225 5.56 -11.11 -19.57
CA ALA A 225 6.50 -11.90 -18.78
C ALA A 225 5.99 -12.13 -17.34
N ALA A 226 5.31 -11.15 -16.76
CA ALA A 226 4.68 -11.29 -15.44
C ALA A 226 3.46 -12.23 -15.41
N LEU A 227 2.92 -12.65 -16.57
CA LEU A 227 1.91 -13.71 -16.64
C LEU A 227 2.55 -15.11 -16.77
N HIS A 228 3.77 -15.18 -17.32
CA HIS A 228 4.47 -16.42 -17.68
C HIS A 228 5.58 -16.81 -16.69
N LEU A 229 5.49 -16.44 -15.42
CA LEU A 229 6.51 -16.73 -14.39
C LEU A 229 6.66 -18.23 -14.02
N GLY A 230 5.87 -19.13 -14.61
CA GLY A 230 5.99 -20.57 -14.39
C GLY A 230 5.98 -20.97 -12.91
N GLU A 231 6.94 -21.80 -12.50
CA GLU A 231 7.08 -22.32 -11.14
C GLU A 231 7.47 -21.24 -10.11
N VAL A 232 8.20 -20.20 -10.55
CA VAL A 232 8.63 -19.08 -9.70
C VAL A 232 7.43 -18.33 -9.12
N ARG A 233 6.27 -18.37 -9.81
CA ARG A 233 5.02 -17.77 -9.36
C ARG A 233 4.61 -18.24 -7.96
N GLY A 234 4.70 -19.53 -7.67
CA GLY A 234 4.28 -20.09 -6.38
C GLY A 234 5.10 -19.51 -5.22
N LYS A 235 6.43 -19.43 -5.40
CA LYS A 235 7.37 -18.90 -4.40
C LYS A 235 7.22 -17.39 -4.22
N LEU A 236 6.95 -16.64 -5.29
CA LEU A 236 6.68 -15.21 -5.20
C LEU A 236 5.37 -14.90 -4.49
N ILE A 237 4.34 -15.73 -4.71
CA ILE A 237 3.06 -15.65 -3.98
C ILE A 237 3.29 -15.95 -2.49
N GLU A 238 4.07 -16.98 -2.15
CA GLU A 238 4.44 -17.32 -0.77
C GLU A 238 5.09 -16.13 -0.06
N ILE A 239 6.12 -15.51 -0.68
CA ILE A 239 6.76 -14.32 -0.14
C ILE A 239 5.75 -13.17 0.00
N ASN A 240 4.90 -12.93 -1.01
CA ASN A 240 3.90 -11.86 -0.93
C ASN A 240 2.88 -12.08 0.19
N LEU A 241 2.47 -13.33 0.44
CA LEU A 241 1.56 -13.70 1.52
C LEU A 241 2.19 -13.46 2.89
N VAL A 242 3.43 -13.93 3.09
CA VAL A 242 4.21 -13.68 4.32
C VAL A 242 4.32 -12.18 4.59
N MET A 243 4.61 -11.40 3.54
CA MET A 243 4.67 -9.94 3.64
C MET A 243 3.33 -9.29 3.99
N GLY A 244 2.23 -9.85 3.50
CA GLY A 244 0.87 -9.44 3.91
C GLY A 244 0.66 -9.63 5.41
N ILE A 245 0.99 -10.82 5.93
CA ILE A 245 0.86 -11.15 7.36
C ILE A 245 1.72 -10.21 8.21
N VAL A 246 2.99 -10.01 7.84
CA VAL A 246 3.90 -9.09 8.55
C VAL A 246 3.33 -7.67 8.61
N LYS A 247 2.75 -7.16 7.51
CA LYS A 247 2.15 -5.82 7.49
C LYS A 247 0.93 -5.71 8.40
N ILE A 248 0.07 -6.73 8.43
CA ILE A 248 -1.07 -6.77 9.35
C ILE A 248 -0.56 -6.79 10.80
N ALA A 249 0.44 -7.62 11.09
CA ALA A 249 1.05 -7.68 12.43
C ALA A 249 1.65 -6.33 12.85
N LEU A 250 2.37 -5.63 11.96
CA LEU A 250 2.90 -4.28 12.23
C LEU A 250 1.79 -3.26 12.48
N LEU A 251 0.69 -3.33 11.73
CA LEU A 251 -0.46 -2.45 11.93
C LEU A 251 -1.10 -2.71 13.29
N VAL A 252 -1.33 -3.97 13.65
CA VAL A 252 -1.87 -4.37 14.96
C VAL A 252 -0.96 -3.89 16.08
N LEU A 253 0.36 -4.09 15.93
CA LEU A 253 1.34 -3.63 16.92
C LEU A 253 1.33 -2.11 17.07
N ALA A 254 1.24 -1.36 15.97
CA ALA A 254 1.11 0.10 16.00
C ALA A 254 -0.19 0.54 16.70
N MET A 255 -1.31 -0.16 16.49
CA MET A 255 -2.57 0.11 17.18
C MET A 255 -2.46 -0.17 18.69
N VAL A 256 -1.90 -1.31 19.09
CA VAL A 256 -1.70 -1.67 20.50
C VAL A 256 -0.80 -0.65 21.21
N PHE A 257 0.32 -0.27 20.59
CA PHE A 257 1.21 0.75 21.18
C PHE A 257 0.55 2.14 21.23
N SER A 258 -0.30 2.47 20.25
CA SER A 258 -1.05 3.73 20.25
C SER A 258 -2.13 3.78 21.34
N ALA A 259 -2.68 2.61 21.72
CA ALA A 259 -3.65 2.42 22.81
C ALA A 259 -3.01 2.35 24.20
N THR A 260 -1.70 2.04 24.30
CA THR A 260 -1.00 1.81 25.58
C THR A 260 -1.09 2.97 26.58
N PRO A 261 -1.09 4.26 26.17
CA PRO A 261 -1.25 5.37 27.10
C PRO A 261 -2.66 5.54 27.71
N MET A 262 -3.70 4.94 27.12
CA MET A 262 -5.09 5.21 27.51
C MET A 262 -5.41 4.91 28.99
N PRO A 263 -4.90 3.84 29.61
CA PRO A 263 -5.13 3.58 31.03
C PRO A 263 -4.46 4.60 31.97
N PHE A 264 -3.56 5.44 31.46
CA PHE A 264 -2.78 6.40 32.24
C PHE A 264 -3.33 7.82 32.07
N GLU A 265 -4.65 8.00 32.18
CA GLU A 265 -5.34 9.29 31.96
C GLU A 265 -4.77 10.42 32.83
N SER A 266 -4.26 10.11 34.02
CA SER A 266 -3.64 11.07 34.94
C SER A 266 -2.33 11.69 34.42
N VAL A 267 -1.66 11.06 33.45
CA VAL A 267 -0.40 11.54 32.86
C VAL A 267 -0.48 11.74 31.34
N ALA A 268 -1.51 11.19 30.68
CA ALA A 268 -1.71 11.24 29.24
C ALA A 268 -2.25 12.60 28.77
N THR A 269 -1.43 13.65 28.87
CA THR A 269 -1.78 14.97 28.32
C THR A 269 -1.96 14.91 26.79
N PRO A 270 -2.79 15.79 26.20
CA PRO A 270 -2.96 15.84 24.74
C PRO A 270 -1.64 16.06 23.97
N ALA A 271 -0.70 16.81 24.56
CA ALA A 271 0.62 17.02 23.97
C ALA A 271 1.46 15.73 23.98
N PHE A 272 1.46 15.00 25.09
CA PHE A 272 2.12 13.71 25.20
C PHE A 272 1.55 12.70 24.18
N LEU A 273 0.22 12.59 24.07
CA LEU A 273 -0.42 11.67 23.13
C LEU A 273 -0.04 11.97 21.66
N ARG A 274 -0.03 13.25 21.26
CA ARG A 274 0.40 13.64 19.91
C ARG A 274 1.84 13.24 19.62
N ILE A 275 2.77 13.49 20.55
CA ILE A 275 4.17 13.12 20.40
C ILE A 275 4.30 11.59 20.33
N TRP A 276 3.62 10.87 21.23
CA TRP A 276 3.63 9.42 21.27
C TRP A 276 3.13 8.80 19.96
N TRP A 277 1.96 9.20 19.47
CA TRP A 277 1.41 8.72 18.20
C TRP A 277 2.31 9.08 17.01
N THR A 278 2.96 10.25 17.04
CA THR A 278 3.95 10.62 16.02
C THR A 278 5.12 9.64 16.03
N ILE A 279 5.67 9.32 17.20
CA ILE A 279 6.78 8.37 17.34
C ILE A 279 6.37 6.97 16.87
N ILE A 280 5.23 6.45 17.34
CA ILE A 280 4.75 5.12 16.93
C ILE A 280 4.46 5.07 15.42
N GLY A 281 3.88 6.13 14.87
CA GLY A 281 3.67 6.27 13.42
C GLY A 281 4.99 6.24 12.64
N LEU A 282 6.00 7.00 13.08
CA LEU A 282 7.32 7.01 12.46
C LEU A 282 7.98 5.61 12.51
N LEU A 283 7.93 4.93 13.64
CA LEU A 283 8.45 3.56 13.80
C LEU A 283 7.73 2.59 12.86
N TYR A 284 6.40 2.69 12.77
CA TYR A 284 5.60 1.88 11.84
C TYR A 284 6.04 2.12 10.38
N PHE A 285 6.22 3.37 9.96
CA PHE A 285 6.64 3.70 8.60
C PHE A 285 8.04 3.14 8.29
N VAL A 286 9.01 3.33 9.19
CA VAL A 286 10.38 2.80 9.02
C VAL A 286 10.37 1.27 8.93
N ALA A 287 9.63 0.59 9.81
CA ALA A 287 9.52 -0.86 9.79
C ALA A 287 8.84 -1.36 8.50
N SER A 288 7.73 -0.74 8.09
CA SER A 288 7.04 -1.06 6.84
C SER A 288 7.93 -0.86 5.62
N ASP A 289 8.75 0.19 5.60
CA ASP A 289 9.68 0.49 4.51
C ASP A 289 10.82 -0.54 4.44
N PHE A 290 11.40 -0.92 5.58
CA PHE A 290 12.38 -2.00 5.67
C PHE A 290 11.85 -3.30 5.03
N PHE A 291 10.64 -3.69 5.41
CA PHE A 291 9.97 -4.88 4.88
C PHE A 291 9.66 -4.77 3.38
N HIS A 292 9.33 -3.56 2.90
CA HIS A 292 9.16 -3.33 1.48
C HIS A 292 10.45 -3.54 0.68
N VAL A 293 11.58 -3.04 1.19
CA VAL A 293 12.91 -3.25 0.59
C VAL A 293 13.29 -4.72 0.60
N ALA A 294 13.13 -5.40 1.73
CA ALA A 294 13.45 -6.82 1.87
C ALA A 294 12.69 -7.70 0.87
N ARG A 295 11.40 -7.41 0.66
CA ARG A 295 10.59 -8.08 -0.36
C ARG A 295 11.14 -7.88 -1.77
N ALA A 296 11.53 -6.65 -2.11
CA ALA A 296 12.05 -6.35 -3.44
C ALA A 296 13.40 -7.04 -3.69
N VAL A 297 14.29 -7.04 -2.71
CA VAL A 297 15.57 -7.77 -2.76
C VAL A 297 15.33 -9.28 -2.88
N ALA A 298 14.38 -9.84 -2.11
CA ALA A 298 14.05 -11.26 -2.17
C ALA A 298 13.56 -11.68 -3.55
N TYR A 299 12.78 -10.82 -4.22
CA TYR A 299 12.32 -11.07 -5.60
C TYR A 299 13.48 -11.10 -6.58
N LEU A 300 14.45 -10.19 -6.46
CA LEU A 300 15.64 -10.18 -7.32
C LEU A 300 16.50 -11.43 -7.10
N LYS A 301 16.70 -11.85 -5.84
CA LYS A 301 17.45 -13.08 -5.52
C LYS A 301 16.80 -14.34 -6.07
N LEU A 302 15.51 -14.50 -5.80
CA LEU A 302 14.76 -15.67 -6.24
C LEU A 302 14.77 -15.79 -7.76
N TRP A 303 14.74 -14.66 -8.46
CA TRP A 303 14.81 -14.63 -9.91
C TRP A 303 16.20 -15.03 -10.44
N GLY A 304 17.27 -14.48 -9.86
CA GLY A 304 18.64 -14.82 -10.25
C GLY A 304 18.94 -16.30 -10.06
N ALA A 305 18.45 -16.89 -8.97
CA ALA A 305 18.54 -18.32 -8.69
C ALA A 305 17.99 -19.19 -9.83
N TYR A 306 16.78 -18.87 -10.27
CA TYR A 306 16.06 -19.68 -11.26
C TYR A 306 16.73 -19.63 -12.65
N HIS A 307 17.30 -18.47 -13.03
CA HIS A 307 18.01 -18.36 -14.32
C HIS A 307 19.32 -19.15 -14.33
N SER A 308 20.05 -19.17 -13.21
CA SER A 308 21.28 -19.97 -13.12
C SER A 308 21.00 -21.47 -13.26
N ASP A 309 19.85 -21.96 -12.79
CA ASP A 309 19.47 -23.37 -12.93
C ASP A 309 19.03 -23.73 -14.37
N GLU A 310 18.33 -22.81 -15.07
CA GLU A 310 17.97 -23.00 -16.48
C GLU A 310 19.22 -23.08 -17.39
N ASP A 311 20.19 -22.18 -17.20
CA ASP A 311 21.43 -22.17 -17.99
C ASP A 311 22.25 -23.46 -17.75
N ASN A 312 22.41 -23.88 -16.48
CA ASN A 312 23.12 -25.12 -16.15
C ASN A 312 22.42 -26.38 -16.70
N SER A 313 21.08 -26.37 -16.79
CA SER A 313 20.30 -27.50 -17.32
C SER A 313 20.35 -27.60 -18.85
N GLN A 314 20.67 -26.51 -19.55
CA GLN A 314 20.84 -26.52 -21.01
C GLN A 314 22.25 -26.97 -21.42
N GLU A 315 23.24 -26.84 -20.54
CA GLU A 315 24.62 -27.27 -20.79
C GLU A 315 24.88 -28.76 -20.47
N ALA A 316 23.98 -29.41 -19.72
CA ALA A 316 24.08 -30.82 -19.31
C ALA A 316 23.35 -31.77 -20.28
#